data_AF-A0A957TMF0-F1
#
_entry.id   AF-A0A957TMF0-F1
#
_cell.length_a   1.000
_cell.length_b   1.000
_cell.length_c   1.000
_cell.angle_alpha   90.00
_cell.angle_beta   90.00
_cell.angle_gamma   90.00
#
_symmetry.space_group_name_H-M   'P 1'
#
loop_
_entity.id
_entity.type
_entity.pdbx_description
1 polymer ?
#
loop_
_entity_poly.entity_id
_entity_poly.type
_entity_poly.pdbx_seq_one_letter_code
_entity_poly.pdbx_strand_id
1 'polypeptide(L)'
;MQSLNLKTNSAAVNTYYNELGNLSQLMLLHEGAVSPAFAALLRACGSQVGWTLAEQYSLRVSRTDESGRKPRIRLDGALLDDYKLVQVVAGLAEEPFLVESA
;
A
#
# COMPACT_ATOMS: atom_id res chain seq x y z
N MET A 1 -6.93 15.40 -14.53
CA MET A 1 -5.95 14.37 -14.10
C MET A 1 -5.03 15.01 -13.08
N GLN A 2 -4.94 14.46 -11.87
CA GLN A 2 -3.96 14.90 -10.88
C GLN A 2 -2.59 14.34 -11.28
N SER A 3 -1.59 15.22 -11.40
CA SER A 3 -0.25 14.83 -11.84
C SER A 3 0.64 14.69 -10.62
N LEU A 4 1.18 13.50 -10.41
CA LEU A 4 2.21 13.27 -9.39
C LEU A 4 3.55 13.80 -9.90
N ASN A 5 4.24 14.61 -9.10
CA ASN A 5 5.57 15.14 -9.45
C ASN A 5 6.66 14.22 -8.89
N LEU A 6 6.62 12.95 -9.29
CA LEU A 6 7.67 11.99 -8.98
C LEU A 6 8.76 12.06 -10.03
N LYS A 7 9.78 12.89 -9.77
CA LYS A 7 11.09 12.65 -10.39
C LYS A 7 11.70 11.40 -9.75
N THR A 8 12.44 10.62 -10.54
CA THR A 8 13.19 9.45 -10.05
C THR A 8 14.14 9.81 -8.91
N ASN A 9 14.62 11.06 -8.87
CA ASN A 9 15.44 11.63 -7.80
C ASN A 9 14.64 12.51 -6.81
N SER A 10 13.35 12.19 -6.60
CA SER A 10 12.58 12.87 -5.56
C SER A 10 13.07 12.43 -4.19
N ALA A 11 13.10 13.37 -3.24
CA ALA A 11 13.56 13.10 -1.87
C ALA A 11 12.83 11.91 -1.25
N ALA A 12 11.52 11.77 -1.50
CA ALA A 12 10.70 10.67 -0.97
C ALA A 12 11.18 9.29 -1.46
N VAL A 13 11.49 9.15 -2.76
CA VAL A 13 11.99 7.88 -3.33
C VAL A 13 13.38 7.55 -2.79
N ASN A 14 14.26 8.53 -2.69
CA ASN A 14 15.59 8.33 -2.10
C ASN A 14 15.52 7.93 -0.63
N THR A 15 14.67 8.60 0.16
CA THR A 15 14.44 8.25 1.57
C THR A 15 13.96 6.81 1.71
N TYR A 16 13.01 6.38 0.87
CA TYR A 16 12.52 5.00 0.88
C TYR A 16 13.63 3.98 0.61
N TYR A 17 14.44 4.17 -0.44
CA TYR A 17 15.53 3.24 -0.75
C TYR A 17 16.65 3.25 0.29
N ASN A 18 16.92 4.40 0.92
CA ASN A 18 17.86 4.47 2.03
C ASN A 18 17.35 3.68 3.25
N GLU A 19 16.07 3.80 3.57
CA GLU A 19 15.46 3.00 4.65
C GLU A 19 15.48 1.50 4.33
N LEU A 20 15.20 1.09 3.09
CA LEU A 20 15.36 -0.31 2.66
C LEU A 20 16.80 -0.81 2.83
N GLY A 21 17.79 0.02 2.50
CA GLY A 21 19.20 -0.30 2.72
C GLY A 21 19.52 -0.52 4.19
N ASN A 22 19.02 0.34 5.07
CA ASN A 22 19.20 0.21 6.52
C ASN A 22 18.52 -1.04 7.08
N LEU A 23 17.29 -1.34 6.65
CA LEU A 23 16.55 -2.54 7.06
C LEU A 23 17.27 -3.82 6.61
N SER A 24 17.83 -3.82 5.40
CA SER A 24 18.63 -4.93 4.87
C SER A 24 19.90 -5.18 5.68
N GLN A 25 20.60 -4.12 6.10
CA GLN A 25 21.77 -4.25 6.99
C GLN A 25 21.42 -4.86 8.35
N LEU A 26 20.19 -4.62 8.83
CA LEU A 26 19.66 -5.18 10.07
C LEU A 26 19.02 -6.58 9.88
N MET A 27 19.08 -7.14 8.66
CA MET A 27 18.41 -8.40 8.27
C MET A 27 16.88 -8.39 8.52
N LEU A 28 16.26 -7.21 8.56
CA LEU A 28 14.82 -7.04 8.73
C LEU A 28 14.14 -6.91 7.37
N LEU A 29 14.06 -8.04 6.66
CA LEU A 29 13.50 -8.11 5.29
C LEU A 29 12.05 -8.61 5.24
N HIS A 30 11.43 -8.85 6.39
CA HIS A 30 10.04 -9.30 6.45
C HIS A 30 9.07 -8.13 6.17
N GLU A 31 7.87 -8.47 5.73
CA GLU A 31 6.83 -7.53 5.31
C GLU A 31 6.64 -6.38 6.33
N GLY A 32 6.36 -6.72 7.59
CA GLY A 32 6.12 -5.73 8.65
C GLY A 32 7.28 -4.77 8.95
N ALA A 33 8.51 -5.09 8.55
CA ALA A 33 9.64 -4.17 8.68
C ALA A 33 9.66 -3.13 7.55
N VAL A 34 9.19 -3.50 6.35
CA VAL A 34 9.18 -2.65 5.15
C VAL A 34 7.89 -1.83 5.05
N SER A 35 6.77 -2.32 5.59
CA SER A 35 5.46 -1.65 5.52
C SER A 35 5.49 -0.18 6.01
N PRO A 36 6.19 0.19 7.11
CA PRO A 36 6.25 1.59 7.54
C PRO A 36 6.99 2.51 6.57
N ALA A 37 8.11 2.04 6.01
CA ALA A 37 8.90 2.78 5.02
C ALA A 37 8.08 3.00 3.74
N PHE A 38 7.36 1.96 3.31
CA PHE A 38 6.49 2.04 2.14
C PHE A 38 5.27 2.95 2.38
N ALA A 39 4.64 2.89 3.56
CA ALA A 39 3.56 3.78 3.95
C ALA A 39 4.01 5.25 3.96
N ALA A 40 5.24 5.53 4.41
CA ALA A 40 5.81 6.88 4.36
C ALA A 40 5.95 7.41 2.93
N LEU A 41 6.40 6.56 2.00
CA LEU A 41 6.46 6.90 0.57
C LEU A 41 5.06 7.21 0.01
N LEU A 42 4.07 6.35 0.29
CA LEU A 42 2.69 6.54 -0.16
C LEU A 42 2.07 7.84 0.41
N ARG A 43 2.36 8.18 1.68
CA ARG A 43 1.92 9.46 2.28
C ARG A 43 2.54 10.66 1.57
N ALA A 44 3.83 10.61 1.24
CA ALA A 44 4.51 11.68 0.51
C ALA A 44 3.99 11.85 -0.92
N CYS A 45 3.56 10.76 -1.56
CA CYS A 45 2.93 10.76 -2.87
C CYS A 45 1.49 11.29 -2.83
N GLY A 46 0.69 10.79 -1.89
CA GLY A 46 -0.72 11.18 -1.74
C GLY A 46 -0.88 12.66 -1.40
N SER A 47 -0.03 13.20 -0.52
CA SER A 47 -0.13 14.61 -0.11
C SER A 47 0.06 15.59 -1.27
N GLN A 48 0.83 15.24 -2.30
CA GLN A 48 1.02 16.08 -3.50
C GLN A 48 -0.28 16.26 -4.31
N VAL A 49 -1.23 15.34 -4.17
CA VAL A 49 -2.50 15.33 -4.90
C VAL A 49 -3.71 15.52 -3.98
N GLY A 50 -3.48 15.87 -2.70
CA GLY A 50 -4.55 16.05 -1.71
C GLY A 50 -5.17 14.73 -1.23
N TRP A 51 -4.46 13.60 -1.35
CA TRP A 51 -4.93 12.30 -0.89
C TRP A 51 -4.31 11.92 0.45
N THR A 52 -5.08 11.19 1.26
CA THR A 52 -4.68 10.72 2.58
C THR A 52 -4.53 9.20 2.57
N LEU A 53 -3.44 8.68 3.14
CA LEU A 53 -3.24 7.24 3.32
C LEU A 53 -3.98 6.73 4.57
N ALA A 54 -4.79 5.70 4.39
CA ALA A 54 -5.36 4.89 5.46
C ALA A 54 -4.66 3.52 5.50
N GLU A 55 -3.84 3.29 6.53
CA GLU A 55 -3.00 2.07 6.69
C GLU A 55 -3.78 0.82 7.11
N GLN A 56 -5.05 0.94 7.48
CA GLN A 56 -5.92 -0.19 7.76
C GLN A 56 -7.31 0.09 7.20
N TYR A 57 -7.48 -0.17 5.91
CA TYR A 57 -8.72 0.15 5.21
C TYR A 57 -9.60 -1.09 5.06
N SER A 58 -10.84 -1.00 5.57
CA SER A 58 -11.80 -2.09 5.46
C SER A 58 -12.76 -1.84 4.31
N LEU A 59 -12.61 -2.59 3.22
CA LEU A 59 -13.52 -2.55 2.09
C LEU A 59 -14.66 -3.54 2.31
N ARG A 60 -15.90 -3.06 2.20
CA ARG A 60 -17.08 -3.94 2.10
C ARG A 60 -17.30 -4.27 0.64
N VAL A 61 -17.12 -5.53 0.28
CA VAL A 61 -17.41 -5.98 -1.08
C VAL A 61 -18.91 -6.09 -1.23
N SER A 62 -19.45 -5.45 -2.27
CA SER A 62 -20.89 -5.48 -2.58
C SER A 62 -21.32 -6.84 -3.12
N ARG A 63 -20.39 -7.58 -3.72
CA ARG A 63 -20.59 -8.94 -4.25
C ARG A 63 -20.69 -9.95 -3.11
N THR A 64 -21.75 -10.74 -3.15
CA THR A 64 -21.99 -11.84 -2.21
C THR A 64 -21.10 -13.03 -2.60
N ASP A 65 -20.50 -13.69 -1.62
CA ASP A 65 -19.81 -14.96 -1.81
C ASP A 65 -20.82 -16.11 -2.05
N GLU A 66 -20.31 -17.30 -2.39
CA GLU A 66 -21.13 -18.50 -2.64
C GLU A 66 -21.97 -18.93 -1.42
N SER A 67 -21.62 -18.43 -0.22
CA SER A 67 -22.31 -18.71 1.05
C SER A 67 -23.35 -17.65 1.43
N GLY A 68 -23.63 -16.68 0.56
CA GLY A 68 -24.63 -15.65 0.83
C GLY A 68 -24.13 -14.50 1.73
N ARG A 69 -22.83 -14.41 2.02
CA ARG A 69 -22.23 -13.39 2.88
C ARG A 69 -21.51 -12.33 2.04
N LYS A 70 -21.45 -11.10 2.56
CA LYS A 70 -20.67 -10.02 1.96
C LYS A 70 -19.27 -10.03 2.58
N PRO A 71 -18.21 -10.43 1.86
CA PRO A 71 -16.88 -10.47 2.43
C PRO A 71 -16.41 -9.05 2.75
N ARG A 72 -15.70 -8.93 3.88
CA ARG A 72 -15.02 -7.71 4.28
C ARG A 72 -13.53 -7.93 4.05
N ILE A 73 -12.97 -7.21 3.09
CA ILE A 73 -11.54 -7.24 2.80
C ILE A 73 -10.87 -6.19 3.66
N ARG A 74 -9.81 -6.57 4.36
CA ARG A 74 -8.90 -5.62 5.02
C ARG A 74 -7.70 -5.41 4.12
N LEU A 75 -7.34 -4.15 3.94
CA LEU A 75 -6.25 -3.71 3.10
C LEU A 75 -5.23 -3.00 3.98
N ASP A 76 -3.95 -3.22 3.70
CA ASP A 76 -2.81 -2.64 4.44
C ASP A 76 -2.59 -1.16 4.08
N GLY A 77 -3.26 -0.68 3.04
CA GLY A 77 -3.20 0.71 2.61
C GLY A 77 -4.31 1.06 1.63
N ALA A 78 -4.89 2.24 1.79
CA ALA A 78 -5.74 2.86 0.78
C ALA A 78 -5.47 4.36 0.72
N LEU A 79 -5.34 4.92 -0.48
CA LEU A 79 -5.32 6.36 -0.69
C LEU A 79 -6.74 6.86 -0.92
N LEU A 80 -7.14 7.78 -0.06
CA LEU A 80 -8.45 8.40 -0.02
C LEU A 80 -8.36 9.83 -0.51
N ASP A 81 -9.32 10.27 -1.31
CA ASP A 81 -9.47 11.69 -1.64
C ASP A 81 -10.18 12.48 -0.51
N ASP A 82 -10.39 13.77 -0.73
CA ASP A 82 -11.08 14.66 0.21
C ASP A 82 -12.52 14.22 0.54
N TYR A 83 -13.15 13.44 -0.35
CA TYR A 83 -14.49 12.87 -0.16
C TYR A 83 -14.46 11.49 0.52
N LYS A 84 -13.28 11.03 0.96
CA LYS A 84 -13.04 9.71 1.54
C LYS A 84 -13.36 8.56 0.58
N LEU A 85 -13.29 8.82 -0.72
CA LEU A 85 -13.42 7.78 -1.74
C LEU A 85 -12.05 7.15 -1.98
N VAL A 86 -12.03 5.83 -2.08
CA VAL A 86 -10.81 5.06 -2.37
C VAL A 86 -10.45 5.25 -3.84
N GLN A 87 -9.27 5.81 -4.07
CA GLN A 87 -8.73 5.99 -5.43
C GLN A 87 -7.70 4.91 -5.76
N VAL A 88 -6.90 4.51 -4.76
CA VAL A 88 -5.88 3.46 -4.90
C VAL A 88 -5.90 2.58 -3.66
N VAL A 89 -5.71 1.27 -3.88
CA VAL A 89 -5.51 0.28 -2.82
C VAL A 89 -4.07 -0.21 -2.90
N ALA A 90 -3.39 -0.22 -1.75
CA ALA A 90 -2.07 -0.83 -1.58
C ALA A 90 -2.23 -2.03 -0.64
N GLY A 91 -2.05 -3.22 -1.18
CA GLY A 91 -1.88 -4.44 -0.40
C GLY A 91 -0.56 -5.07 -0.79
N LEU A 92 0.21 -5.55 0.18
CA LEU A 92 1.28 -6.50 -0.10
C LEU A 92 0.55 -7.83 -0.26
N ALA A 93 0.49 -8.31 -1.50
CA ALA A 93 -0.23 -9.54 -1.76
C ALA A 93 0.49 -10.69 -1.05
N GLU A 94 -0.07 -11.17 0.06
CA GLU A 94 0.11 -12.55 0.49
C GLU A 94 -0.64 -13.44 -0.52
N GLU A 95 -0.09 -13.53 -1.74
CA GLU A 95 -0.42 -14.68 -2.57
C GLU A 95 0.22 -15.89 -1.88
N PRO A 96 -0.55 -16.93 -1.48
CA PRO A 96 0.05 -18.24 -1.38
C PRO A 96 0.54 -18.57 -2.79
N PHE A 97 1.86 -18.51 -3.00
CA PHE A 97 2.47 -19.11 -4.19
C PHE A 97 2.18 -20.60 -4.13
N LEU A 98 1.03 -20.99 -4.68
CA LEU A 98 0.82 -22.37 -5.12
C LEU A 98 1.85 -22.58 -6.22
N VAL A 99 2.98 -23.17 -5.82
CA VAL A 99 3.83 -23.94 -6.71
C VAL A 99 2.94 -25.04 -7.26
N GLU A 100 2.29 -24.80 -8.39
CA GLU A 100 1.77 -25.88 -9.20
C GLU A 100 2.98 -26.55 -9.82
N SER A 101 3.48 -27.58 -9.13
CA SER A 101 4.45 -28.53 -9.66
C SER A 101 3.80 -29.28 -10.82
N ALA A 102 4.25 -29.00 -12.04
CA ALA A 102 4.03 -29.82 -13.22
C ALA A 102 5.38 -30.21 -13.83
#